data_AF-A0A1Y0EWK1-F1
#
_entry.id   AF-A0A1Y0EWK1-F1
#
_cell.length_a   1.000
_cell.length_b   1.000
_cell.length_c   1.000
_cell.angle_alpha   90.00
_cell.angle_beta   90.00
_cell.angle_gamma   90.00
#
_symmetry.space_group_name_H-M   'P 1'
#
loop_
_entity.id
_entity.type
_entity.pdbx_description
1 polymer ?
#
loop_
_entity_poly.entity_id
_entity_poly.type
_entity_poly.pdbx_seq_one_letter_code
_entity_poly.pdbx_strand_id
1 'polypeptide(L)'
;QDERVMQLFSLVNKLLNNEPETEKKDLTITRYSVIPLSTNTGLIGWVQNCDTLQLLIREYRENSNIRPGTETTLMQTMCSYNYEILCLPNKVEIFRHILENTKGEDLQKVLWLKSPNSEIWLEKR
;
A
#
# COMPACT_ATOMS: atom_id res chain seq x y z
N GLN A 1 20.69 -4.05 -6.68
CA GLN A 1 20.43 -3.09 -5.59
C GLN A 1 19.58 -3.74 -4.49
N ASP A 2 18.52 -4.44 -4.86
CA ASP A 2 17.57 -5.11 -3.95
C ASP A 2 18.22 -6.09 -2.96
N GLU A 3 19.25 -6.86 -3.37
CA GLU A 3 19.99 -7.74 -2.46
C GLU A 3 20.56 -6.99 -1.25
N ARG A 4 21.12 -5.79 -1.47
CA ARG A 4 21.66 -4.94 -0.40
C ARG A 4 20.56 -4.37 0.48
N VAL A 5 19.40 -4.05 -0.09
CA VAL A 5 18.22 -3.62 0.68
C VAL A 5 17.73 -4.75 1.59
N MET A 6 17.68 -6.00 1.10
CA MET A 6 17.31 -7.16 1.92
C MET A 6 18.32 -7.44 3.05
N GLN A 7 19.62 -7.18 2.80
CA GLN A 7 20.66 -7.23 3.85
C GLN A 7 20.46 -6.13 4.89
N LEU A 8 20.16 -4.91 4.47
CA LEU A 8 19.85 -3.80 5.37
C LEU A 8 18.62 -4.10 6.23
N PHE A 9 17.54 -4.62 5.65
CA PHE A 9 16.35 -5.01 6.42
C PHE A 9 16.65 -6.13 7.42
N SER A 10 17.58 -7.04 7.09
CA SER A 10 18.06 -8.05 8.05
C SER A 10 18.73 -7.38 9.26
N LEU A 11 19.55 -6.34 9.03
CA LEU A 11 20.16 -5.57 10.09
C LEU A 11 19.12 -4.80 10.90
N VAL A 12 18.16 -4.14 10.24
CA VAL A 12 17.07 -3.41 10.92
C VAL A 12 16.28 -4.34 11.83
N ASN A 13 15.89 -5.53 11.35
CA ASN A 13 15.17 -6.51 12.18
C ASN A 13 16.00 -6.96 13.39
N LYS A 14 17.32 -7.11 13.25
CA LYS A 14 18.20 -7.41 14.40
C LYS A 14 18.22 -6.27 15.41
N LEU A 15 18.24 -5.02 14.96
CA LEU A 15 18.22 -3.85 15.85
C LEU A 15 16.86 -3.75 16.58
N LEU A 16 15.75 -3.97 15.87
CA LEU A 16 14.41 -3.98 16.46
C LEU A 16 14.24 -5.09 17.51
N ASN A 17 14.84 -6.25 17.29
CA ASN A 17 14.77 -7.36 18.25
C ASN A 17 15.70 -7.18 19.45
N ASN A 18 16.76 -6.37 19.34
CA ASN A 18 17.69 -6.13 20.44
C ASN A 18 17.18 -5.08 21.43
N GLU A 19 16.26 -4.21 21.01
CA GLU A 19 15.69 -3.15 21.85
C GLU A 19 14.41 -3.67 22.56
N PRO A 20 14.36 -3.69 23.90
CA PRO A 20 13.27 -4.34 24.65
C PRO A 20 11.87 -3.77 24.38
N GLU A 21 11.77 -2.48 24.02
CA GLU A 21 10.47 -1.85 23.72
C GLU A 21 9.90 -2.29 22.37
N THR A 22 10.75 -2.53 21.38
CA THR A 22 10.35 -2.94 20.04
C THR A 22 10.23 -4.46 19.92
N GLU A 23 11.06 -5.22 20.65
CA GLU A 23 10.96 -6.67 20.74
C GLU A 23 9.58 -7.11 21.26
N LYS A 24 9.07 -6.44 22.30
CA LYS A 24 7.72 -6.72 22.86
C LYS A 24 6.58 -6.51 21.86
N LYS A 25 6.81 -5.75 20.79
CA LYS A 25 5.82 -5.43 19.76
C LYS A 25 5.98 -6.31 18.51
N ASP A 26 6.93 -7.23 18.51
CA ASP A 26 7.24 -8.16 17.40
C ASP A 26 7.38 -7.44 16.03
N LEU A 27 8.08 -6.30 16.03
CA LEU A 27 8.24 -5.48 14.84
C LEU A 27 9.27 -6.10 13.90
N THR A 28 8.82 -6.60 12.76
CA THR A 28 9.72 -7.16 11.74
C THR A 28 9.35 -6.69 10.34
N ILE A 29 10.38 -6.38 9.55
CA ILE A 29 10.22 -6.13 8.11
C ILE A 29 10.24 -7.48 7.40
N THR A 30 9.17 -7.79 6.67
CA THR A 30 9.11 -8.98 5.81
C THR A 30 10.15 -8.88 4.69
N ARG A 31 10.99 -9.90 4.56
CA ARG A 31 12.05 -9.99 3.54
C ARG A 31 11.75 -11.11 2.58
N TYR A 32 12.28 -11.01 1.36
CA TYR A 32 12.24 -12.04 0.35
C TYR A 32 13.63 -12.30 -0.22
N SER A 33 13.81 -13.46 -0.86
CA SER A 33 15.08 -13.83 -1.46
C SER A 33 15.35 -13.01 -2.72
N VAL A 34 16.57 -12.52 -2.87
CA VAL A 34 17.06 -11.87 -4.10
C VAL A 34 18.40 -12.50 -4.44
N ILE A 35 18.49 -13.13 -5.62
CA ILE A 35 19.70 -13.83 -6.09
C ILE A 35 20.16 -13.15 -7.39
N PRO A 36 21.23 -12.35 -7.37
CA PRO A 36 21.77 -11.77 -8.61
C PRO A 36 22.37 -12.88 -9.48
N LEU A 37 22.08 -12.82 -10.79
CA LEU A 37 22.66 -13.75 -11.78
C LEU A 37 23.68 -13.03 -12.68
N SER A 38 23.47 -11.75 -12.96
CA SER A 38 24.39 -10.87 -13.68
C SER A 38 24.24 -9.42 -13.20
N THR A 39 24.90 -8.46 -13.87
CA THR A 39 24.74 -7.04 -13.56
C THR A 39 23.31 -6.53 -13.77
N ASN A 40 22.57 -7.13 -14.71
CA ASN A 40 21.25 -6.66 -15.14
C ASN A 40 20.13 -7.68 -14.90
N THR A 41 20.46 -8.87 -14.40
CA THR A 41 19.49 -9.96 -14.20
C THR A 41 19.65 -10.62 -12.84
N GLY A 42 18.54 -11.13 -12.31
CA GLY A 42 18.50 -11.84 -11.04
C GLY A 42 17.17 -12.54 -10.85
N LEU A 43 17.09 -13.35 -9.80
CA LEU A 43 15.87 -14.03 -9.35
C LEU A 43 15.33 -13.33 -8.11
N ILE A 44 14.01 -13.21 -8.04
CA ILE A 44 13.31 -12.71 -6.86
C ILE A 44 12.42 -13.86 -6.36
N GLY A 45 12.52 -14.15 -5.06
CA GLY A 45 11.69 -15.14 -4.39
C GLY A 45 10.24 -14.65 -4.33
N TRP A 46 9.32 -15.50 -4.77
CA TRP A 46 7.89 -15.20 -4.70
C TRP A 46 7.40 -15.16 -3.25
N VAL A 47 6.68 -14.10 -2.90
CA VAL A 47 6.05 -13.96 -1.58
C VAL A 47 4.64 -14.54 -1.66
N GLN A 48 4.41 -15.65 -0.97
CA GLN A 48 3.11 -16.32 -0.93
C GLN A 48 2.10 -15.54 -0.08
N ASN A 49 0.81 -15.72 -0.38
CA ASN A 49 -0.31 -15.16 0.40
C ASN A 49 -0.25 -13.64 0.58
N CYS A 50 0.23 -12.91 -0.43
CA CYS A 50 0.31 -11.46 -0.41
C CYS A 50 -0.40 -10.87 -1.63
N ASP A 51 -1.15 -9.81 -1.40
CA ASP A 51 -1.81 -9.02 -2.43
C ASP A 51 -1.23 -7.60 -2.41
N THR A 52 -1.23 -6.93 -3.57
CA THR A 52 -0.91 -5.50 -3.61
C THR A 52 -2.10 -4.69 -3.13
N LEU A 53 -1.85 -3.52 -2.50
CA LEU A 53 -2.92 -2.61 -2.06
C LEU A 53 -3.87 -2.23 -3.21
N GLN A 54 -3.31 -2.02 -4.41
CA GLN A 54 -4.10 -1.70 -5.60
C GLN A 54 -5.06 -2.84 -5.98
N LEU A 55 -4.59 -4.10 -5.93
CA LEU A 55 -5.43 -5.26 -6.21
C LEU A 55 -6.57 -5.35 -5.19
N LEU A 56 -6.24 -5.24 -3.89
CA LEU A 56 -7.20 -5.29 -2.79
C LEU A 56 -8.31 -4.25 -2.94
N ILE A 57 -7.95 -2.99 -3.23
CA ILE A 57 -8.91 -1.89 -3.40
C ILE A 57 -9.76 -2.12 -4.65
N ARG A 58 -9.15 -2.56 -5.77
CA ARG A 58 -9.86 -2.83 -7.02
C ARG A 58 -10.92 -3.92 -6.85
N GLU A 59 -10.54 -5.06 -6.31
CA GLU A 59 -11.46 -6.19 -6.08
C GLU A 59 -12.62 -5.79 -5.16
N TYR A 60 -12.34 -5.03 -4.09
CA TYR A 60 -13.37 -4.54 -3.20
C TYR A 60 -14.37 -3.63 -3.89
N ARG A 61 -13.88 -2.69 -4.71
CA ARG A 61 -14.73 -1.73 -5.43
C ARG A 61 -15.58 -2.43 -6.48
N GLU A 62 -15.01 -3.36 -7.24
CA GLU A 62 -15.74 -4.19 -8.20
C GLU A 62 -16.86 -4.99 -7.51
N ASN A 63 -16.57 -5.65 -6.39
CA ASN A 63 -17.56 -6.43 -5.64
C ASN A 63 -18.64 -5.56 -4.98
N SER A 64 -18.32 -4.31 -4.63
CA SER A 64 -19.24 -3.38 -3.96
C SER A 64 -19.99 -2.48 -4.95
N ASN A 65 -19.87 -2.71 -6.26
CA ASN A 65 -20.41 -1.85 -7.33
C ASN A 65 -19.96 -0.38 -7.22
N ILE A 66 -18.77 -0.14 -6.69
CA ILE A 66 -18.14 1.18 -6.65
C ILE A 66 -17.33 1.33 -7.94
N ARG A 67 -17.55 2.42 -8.68
CA ARG A 67 -16.80 2.69 -9.90
C ARG A 67 -15.30 2.80 -9.60
N PRO A 68 -14.43 1.99 -10.23
CA PRO A 68 -12.99 2.20 -10.11
C PRO A 68 -12.62 3.54 -10.76
N GLY A 69 -11.72 4.30 -10.13
CA GLY A 69 -11.29 5.60 -10.66
C GLY A 69 -12.32 6.74 -10.51
N THR A 70 -13.22 6.65 -9.53
CA THR A 70 -14.09 7.78 -9.15
C THR A 70 -13.28 9.05 -8.88
N GLU A 71 -12.15 8.93 -8.19
CA GLU A 71 -11.21 10.03 -7.90
C GLU A 71 -10.69 10.67 -9.18
N THR A 72 -10.22 9.85 -10.13
CA THR A 72 -9.72 10.32 -11.43
C THR A 72 -10.83 10.99 -12.25
N THR A 73 -12.05 10.45 -12.18
CA THR A 73 -13.21 11.03 -12.89
C THR A 73 -13.60 12.38 -12.30
N LEU A 74 -13.62 12.51 -10.97
CA LEU A 74 -13.86 13.79 -10.28
C LEU A 74 -12.77 14.81 -10.62
N MET A 75 -11.50 14.38 -10.64
CA MET A 75 -10.38 15.21 -11.07
C MET A 75 -10.58 15.74 -12.49
N GLN A 76 -10.94 14.89 -13.44
CA GLN A 76 -11.18 15.27 -14.84
C GLN A 76 -12.42 16.16 -15.03
N THR A 77 -13.43 16.00 -14.17
CA THR A 77 -14.63 16.84 -14.21
C THR A 77 -14.30 18.28 -13.77
N MET A 78 -13.47 18.43 -12.73
CA MET A 78 -13.02 19.74 -12.26
C MET A 78 -11.89 20.35 -13.11
N CYS A 79 -11.09 19.50 -13.76
CA CYS A 79 -9.95 19.91 -14.55
C CYS A 79 -10.12 19.46 -16.01
N SER A 80 -10.58 20.38 -16.86
CA SER A 80 -10.66 20.14 -18.32
C SER A 80 -9.30 20.21 -19.03
N TYR A 81 -8.28 20.78 -18.38
CA TYR A 81 -6.91 20.91 -18.89
C TYR A 81 -5.97 19.88 -18.22
N ASN A 82 -4.72 19.77 -18.69
CA ASN A 82 -3.77 18.83 -18.10
C ASN A 82 -3.43 19.24 -16.64
N TYR A 83 -3.84 18.39 -15.69
CA TYR A 83 -3.57 18.56 -14.25
C TYR A 83 -2.09 18.81 -13.95
N GLU A 84 -1.17 18.22 -14.72
CA GLU A 84 0.28 18.33 -14.47
C GLU A 84 0.79 19.76 -14.59
N ILE A 85 0.19 20.58 -15.45
CA ILE A 85 0.63 21.96 -15.76
C ILE A 85 0.10 22.97 -14.71
N LEU A 86 -0.87 22.58 -13.89
CA LEU A 86 -1.47 23.47 -12.90
C LEU A 86 -0.48 23.89 -11.81
N CYS A 87 -0.62 25.14 -11.35
CA CYS A 87 0.08 25.64 -10.18
C CYS A 87 -0.38 24.91 -8.91
N LEU A 88 0.48 24.90 -7.89
CA LEU A 88 0.22 24.19 -6.63
C LEU A 88 -1.13 24.56 -5.97
N PRO A 89 -1.53 25.84 -5.87
CA PRO A 89 -2.82 26.20 -5.27
C PRO A 89 -4.01 25.49 -5.93
N ASN A 90 -4.05 25.47 -7.27
CA ASN A 90 -5.15 24.85 -8.02
C ASN A 90 -5.15 23.32 -7.86
N LYS A 91 -3.96 22.70 -7.82
CA LYS A 91 -3.84 21.25 -7.53
C LYS A 91 -4.39 20.90 -6.16
N VAL A 92 -4.09 21.71 -5.15
CA VAL A 92 -4.59 21.51 -3.79
C VAL A 92 -6.10 21.68 -3.72
N GLU A 93 -6.67 22.67 -4.42
CA GLU A 93 -8.12 22.86 -4.49
C GLU A 93 -8.84 21.65 -5.09
N ILE A 94 -8.36 21.15 -6.22
CA ILE A 94 -8.90 19.93 -6.86
C ILE A 94 -8.77 18.72 -5.93
N PHE A 95 -7.63 18.56 -5.27
CA PHE A 95 -7.41 17.45 -4.34
C PHE A 95 -8.37 17.50 -3.15
N ARG A 96 -8.59 18.67 -2.54
CA ARG A 96 -9.56 18.84 -1.44
C ARG A 96 -10.97 18.49 -1.90
N HIS A 97 -11.36 18.96 -3.09
CA HIS A 97 -12.67 18.62 -3.65
C HIS A 97 -12.85 17.11 -3.83
N ILE A 98 -11.83 16.39 -4.33
CA ILE A 98 -11.88 14.92 -4.44
C ILE A 98 -12.01 14.29 -3.06
N LEU A 99 -11.26 14.77 -2.08
CA LEU A 99 -11.28 14.25 -0.70
C LEU A 99 -12.64 14.45 -0.02
N GLU A 100 -13.32 15.58 -0.25
CA GLU A 100 -14.66 15.84 0.27
C GLU A 100 -15.73 14.95 -0.37
N ASN A 101 -15.52 14.53 -1.62
CA ASN A 101 -16.46 13.73 -2.41
C ASN A 101 -16.15 12.22 -2.39
N THR A 102 -15.10 11.79 -1.69
CA THR A 102 -14.71 10.38 -1.56
C THR A 102 -14.40 10.02 -0.11
N LYS A 103 -14.85 8.84 0.36
CA LYS A 103 -14.75 8.49 1.79
C LYS A 103 -13.41 7.89 2.22
N GLY A 104 -12.70 7.19 1.33
CA GLY A 104 -11.41 6.57 1.64
C GLY A 104 -11.46 5.35 2.59
N GLU A 105 -12.63 4.73 2.80
CA GLU A 105 -12.81 3.62 3.77
C GLU A 105 -12.49 2.23 3.19
N ASP A 106 -12.08 2.14 1.92
CA ASP A 106 -11.99 0.87 1.19
C ASP A 106 -11.06 -0.14 1.88
N LEU A 107 -9.86 0.30 2.27
CA LEU A 107 -8.87 -0.59 2.89
C LEU A 107 -9.34 -1.10 4.26
N GLN A 108 -9.99 -0.25 5.07
CA GLN A 108 -10.55 -0.67 6.34
C GLN A 108 -11.61 -1.75 6.16
N LYS A 109 -12.49 -1.59 5.15
CA LYS A 109 -13.53 -2.57 4.82
C LYS A 109 -12.94 -3.85 4.26
N VAL A 110 -11.90 -3.77 3.44
CA VAL A 110 -11.15 -4.94 2.95
C VAL A 110 -10.57 -5.74 4.11
N LEU A 111 -9.88 -5.08 5.05
CA LEU A 111 -9.27 -5.76 6.20
C LEU A 111 -10.32 -6.48 7.05
N TRP A 112 -11.49 -5.86 7.23
CA TRP A 112 -12.62 -6.49 7.90
C TRP A 112 -13.16 -7.71 7.13
N LEU A 113 -13.48 -7.55 5.85
CA LEU A 113 -14.09 -8.59 5.02
C LEU A 113 -13.16 -9.80 4.78
N LYS A 114 -11.84 -9.59 4.71
CA LYS A 114 -10.86 -10.67 4.59
C LYS A 114 -10.51 -11.35 5.93
N SER A 115 -11.06 -10.87 7.05
CA SER A 115 -10.83 -11.47 8.36
C SER A 115 -11.96 -12.43 8.73
N PRO A 116 -11.66 -13.65 9.21
CA PRO A 116 -12.69 -14.64 9.54
C PRO A 116 -13.47 -14.28 10.80
N ASN A 117 -12.87 -13.52 11.72
CA ASN A 117 -13.49 -13.06 12.96
C ASN A 117 -12.87 -11.72 13.42
N SER A 118 -13.44 -11.13 14.48
CA SER A 118 -13.03 -9.82 15.01
C SER A 118 -11.67 -9.81 15.70
N GLU A 119 -11.24 -10.93 16.28
CA GLU A 119 -9.93 -11.04 16.95
C GLU A 119 -8.80 -11.01 15.93
N ILE A 120 -8.90 -11.83 14.87
CA ILE A 120 -7.94 -11.85 13.76
C ILE A 120 -7.92 -10.51 13.02
N TRP A 121 -9.06 -9.81 12.90
CA TRP A 121 -9.07 -8.46 12.35
C TRP A 121 -8.28 -7.48 13.22
N LEU A 122 -8.45 -7.55 14.56
CA LEU A 122 -7.78 -6.67 15.50
C LEU A 122 -6.26 -6.88 15.49
N GLU A 123 -5.81 -8.14 15.38
CA GLU A 123 -4.38 -8.46 15.26
C GLU A 123 -3.76 -7.96 13.95
N LYS A 124 -4.54 -7.91 12.85
CA LYS A 124 -4.06 -7.49 11.53
C LYS A 124 -4.07 -5.98 11.28
N ARG A 125 -4.79 -5.19 12.08
CA ARG A 125 -5.03 -3.76 11.83
C ARG A 125 -4.02 -2.86 12.53
#